data_AF-A0A2D9B7W1-F1
#
_entry.id   AF-A0A2D9B7W1-F1
#
_cell.length_a   1.000
_cell.length_b   1.000
_cell.length_c   1.000
_cell.angle_alpha   90.00
_cell.angle_beta   90.00
_cell.angle_gamma   90.00
#
_symmetry.space_group_name_H-M   'P 1'
#
loop_
_entity.id
_entity.type
_entity.pdbx_description
1 polymer ?
#
loop_
_entity_poly.entity_id
_entity_poly.type
_entity_poly.pdbx_seq_one_letter_code
_entity_poly.pdbx_strand_id
1 'polypeptide(L)'
;MAETKPQSKWQKKLHDIIYEADTPAGKLFDVVLLILILLSVVFVMIESVKGLQPRVYHLLYIGEWVITIFFTIEYLLRIICVKKPA
;
A
#
# COMPACT_ATOMS: atom_id res chain seq x y z
N MET A 1 -3.73 -50.47 -3.72
CA MET A 1 -2.52 -49.75 -4.19
C MET A 1 -3.03 -48.72 -5.18
N ALA A 2 -3.18 -47.46 -4.76
CA ALA A 2 -3.80 -46.42 -5.59
C ALA A 2 -2.72 -45.72 -6.43
N GLU A 3 -2.94 -45.70 -7.74
CA GLU A 3 -2.04 -45.19 -8.77
C GLU A 3 -1.79 -43.67 -8.62
N THR A 4 -0.53 -43.29 -8.46
CA THR A 4 -0.06 -41.90 -8.53
C THR A 4 0.04 -41.45 -9.99
N LYS A 5 -1.05 -40.86 -10.50
CA LYS A 5 -1.10 -40.26 -11.84
C LYS A 5 -0.02 -39.17 -12.01
N PRO A 6 0.63 -39.08 -13.18
CA PRO A 6 1.69 -38.10 -13.42
C PRO A 6 1.11 -36.69 -13.39
N GLN A 7 1.61 -35.84 -12.48
CA GLN A 7 1.22 -34.44 -12.42
C GLN A 7 1.58 -33.75 -13.73
N SER A 8 0.56 -33.40 -14.51
CA SER A 8 0.69 -32.64 -15.75
C SER A 8 1.30 -31.28 -15.43
N LYS A 9 2.34 -30.86 -16.16
CA LYS A 9 2.99 -29.53 -16.04
C LYS A 9 1.99 -28.37 -16.05
N TRP A 10 0.82 -28.59 -16.65
CA TRP A 10 -0.30 -27.66 -16.69
C TRP A 10 -0.96 -27.43 -15.33
N GLN A 11 -1.02 -28.43 -14.45
CA GLN A 11 -1.57 -28.28 -13.10
C GLN A 11 -0.65 -27.45 -12.20
N LYS A 12 0.68 -27.53 -12.36
CA LYS A 12 1.62 -26.63 -11.68
C LYS A 12 1.47 -25.19 -12.17
N LYS A 13 1.37 -24.98 -13.49
CA LYS A 13 1.06 -23.66 -14.07
C LYS A 13 -0.26 -23.08 -13.56
N LEU A 14 -1.31 -23.91 -13.47
CA LEU A 14 -2.60 -23.50 -12.91
C LEU A 14 -2.51 -23.15 -11.42
N HIS A 15 -1.71 -23.89 -10.65
CA HIS A 15 -1.49 -23.59 -9.24
C HIS A 15 -0.68 -22.30 -9.05
N ASP A 16 0.35 -22.06 -9.85
CA ASP A 16 1.08 -20.78 -9.88
C ASP A 16 0.12 -19.63 -10.22
N ILE A 17 -0.69 -19.76 -11.29
CA ILE A 17 -1.64 -18.71 -11.72
C ILE A 17 -2.73 -18.42 -10.67
N ILE A 18 -3.26 -19.45 -9.97
CA ILE A 18 -4.30 -19.27 -8.95
C ILE A 18 -3.72 -18.67 -7.65
N TYR A 19 -2.46 -18.97 -7.31
CA TYR A 19 -1.76 -18.31 -6.20
C TYR A 19 -1.20 -16.92 -6.57
N GLU A 20 -1.09 -16.62 -7.87
CA GLU A 20 -0.70 -15.32 -8.45
C GLU A 20 -1.93 -14.42 -8.71
N ALA A 21 -3.10 -14.77 -8.14
CA ALA A 21 -4.36 -14.04 -8.23
C ALA A 21 -4.53 -12.91 -7.19
N ASP A 22 -3.47 -12.49 -6.53
CA ASP A 22 -3.36 -11.16 -5.91
C ASP A 22 -2.44 -10.33 -6.81
N THR A 23 -3.02 -9.52 -7.70
CA THR A 23 -2.25 -8.75 -8.70
C THR A 23 -0.99 -8.12 -8.09
N PRO A 24 0.22 -8.30 -8.67
CA PRO A 24 1.45 -7.71 -8.12
C PRO A 24 1.37 -6.18 -8.05
N ALA A 25 0.55 -5.58 -8.91
CA ALA A 25 0.22 -4.15 -8.87
C ALA A 25 -0.53 -3.74 -7.59
N GLY A 26 -1.50 -4.54 -7.13
CA GLY A 26 -2.22 -4.29 -5.88
C GLY A 26 -1.32 -4.45 -4.65
N LYS A 27 -0.44 -5.45 -4.66
CA LYS A 27 0.52 -5.68 -3.58
C LYS A 27 1.59 -4.58 -3.50
N LEU A 28 2.08 -4.11 -4.65
CA LEU A 28 3.03 -3.00 -4.70
C LEU A 28 2.39 -1.69 -4.22
N PHE A 29 1.12 -1.45 -4.60
CA PHE A 29 0.36 -0.31 -4.13
C PHE A 29 0.20 -0.31 -2.60
N ASP A 30 -0.16 -1.46 -2.01
CA ASP A 30 -0.30 -1.61 -0.57
C ASP A 30 1.03 -1.37 0.18
N VAL A 31 2.16 -1.84 -0.36
CA VAL A 31 3.49 -1.60 0.23
C VAL A 31 3.90 -0.13 0.15
N VAL A 32 3.67 0.54 -0.99
CA VAL A 32 3.94 1.98 -1.14
C VAL A 32 3.07 2.78 -0.18
N LEU A 33 1.79 2.41 -0.05
CA LEU A 33 0.87 3.02 0.89
C LEU A 33 1.31 2.84 2.35
N LEU A 34 1.74 1.63 2.72
CA LEU A 34 2.25 1.35 4.05
C LEU A 34 3.46 2.23 4.40
N ILE A 35 4.41 2.36 3.47
CA ILE A 35 5.57 3.25 3.65
C ILE A 35 5.13 4.70 3.81
N LEU A 36 4.17 5.15 3.02
CA LEU A 36 3.63 6.51 3.09
C LEU A 36 2.94 6.79 4.45
N ILE A 37 2.20 5.81 4.99
CA ILE A 37 1.60 5.90 6.32
C ILE A 37 2.67 6.05 7.39
N LEU A 38 3.70 5.22 7.37
CA LEU A 38 4.78 5.32 8.34
C LEU A 38 5.48 6.68 8.27
N LEU A 39 5.76 7.17 7.06
CA LEU A 39 6.39 8.47 6.85
C LEU A 39 5.51 9.62 7.35
N SER A 40 4.19 9.54 7.15
CA SER A 40 3.23 10.50 7.70
C SER A 40 3.25 10.53 9.22
N VAL A 41 3.23 9.37 9.88
CA VAL A 41 3.27 9.30 11.34
C VAL A 41 4.56 9.91 11.88
N VAL A 42 5.71 9.62 11.24
CA VAL A 42 7.00 10.23 11.63
C VAL A 42 6.97 11.75 11.47
N PHE A 43 6.37 12.25 10.39
CA PHE A 43 6.26 13.69 10.14
C PHE A 43 5.44 14.40 11.23
N VAL A 44 4.29 13.83 11.59
CA VAL A 44 3.42 14.33 12.67
C VAL A 44 4.13 14.23 14.04
N MET A 45 4.90 13.17 14.28
CA MET A 45 5.69 13.04 15.51
C MET A 45 6.74 14.15 15.65
N ILE A 46 7.41 14.49 14.55
CA ILE A 46 8.39 15.60 14.53
C ILE A 46 7.67 16.93 14.81
N GLU A 47 6.50 17.15 14.23
CA GLU A 47 5.69 18.36 14.45
C GLU A 47 5.21 18.52 15.89
N SER A 48 4.96 17.41 16.60
CA SER A 48 4.58 17.42 18.02
C SER A 48 5.68 17.97 18.94
N VAL A 49 6.94 18.01 18.49
CA VAL A 49 8.06 18.54 19.27
C VAL A 49 7.97 20.07 19.37
N LYS A 50 7.76 20.58 20.58
CA LYS A 50 7.77 22.02 20.86
C LYS A 50 9.19 22.57 20.81
N GLY A 51 9.35 23.76 20.22
CA GLY A 51 10.65 24.46 20.17
C GLY A 51 11.33 24.42 18.79
N LEU A 52 10.61 24.03 17.75
CA LEU A 52 11.10 24.11 16.37
C LEU A 52 11.17 25.58 15.90
N GLN A 53 12.06 25.85 14.95
CA GLN A 53 12.17 27.18 14.36
C GLN A 53 10.89 27.50 13.56
N PRO A 54 10.47 28.79 13.48
CA PRO A 54 9.28 29.19 12.71
C PRO A 54 9.30 28.75 11.23
N ARG A 55 10.49 28.69 10.62
CA ARG A 55 10.64 28.18 9.24
C ARG A 55 10.34 26.69 9.13
N VAL A 56 10.72 25.91 10.14
CA VAL A 56 10.45 24.47 10.20
C VAL A 56 8.96 24.23 10.39
N TYR A 57 8.28 25.00 11.25
CA TYR A 57 6.82 24.95 11.36
C TYR A 57 6.11 25.20 10.03
N HIS A 58 6.54 26.19 9.25
CA HIS A 58 5.94 26.44 7.93
C HIS A 58 6.19 25.27 6.96
N LEU A 59 7.41 24.73 6.93
CA LEU A 59 7.72 23.55 6.11
C LEU A 59 6.90 22.32 6.53
N LEU A 60 6.71 22.11 7.83
CA LEU A 60 5.90 21.03 8.38
C LEU A 60 4.42 21.21 8.01
N TYR A 61 3.88 22.42 8.14
CA TYR A 61 2.51 22.72 7.76
C TYR A 61 2.24 22.45 6.26
N ILE A 62 3.17 22.85 5.39
CA ILE A 62 3.07 22.53 3.95
C ILE A 62 3.16 21.01 3.73
N GLY A 63 4.08 20.34 4.43
CA GLY A 63 4.23 18.89 4.37
C GLY A 63 2.98 18.13 4.83
N GLU A 64 2.33 18.58 5.90
CA GLU A 64 1.06 18.04 6.40
C GLU A 64 -0.03 18.15 5.34
N TRP A 65 -0.17 19.31 4.70
CA TRP A 65 -1.12 19.50 3.61
C TRP A 65 -0.85 18.59 2.42
N VAL A 66 0.42 18.42 2.04
CA VAL A 66 0.82 17.49 0.96
C VAL A 66 0.45 16.05 1.33
N ILE A 67 0.76 15.62 2.55
CA ILE A 67 0.45 14.28 3.05
C ILE A 67 -1.06 14.05 3.09
N THR A 68 -1.83 15.03 3.56
CA THR A 68 -3.30 14.97 3.62
C THR A 68 -3.92 14.83 2.23
N ILE A 69 -3.45 15.62 1.26
CA ILE A 69 -3.89 15.51 -0.13
C ILE A 69 -3.52 14.15 -0.71
N PHE A 70 -2.31 13.65 -0.44
CA PHE A 70 -1.87 12.35 -0.93
C PHE A 70 -2.73 11.22 -0.37
N PHE A 71 -3.03 11.23 0.94
CA PHE A 71 -3.95 10.28 1.55
C PHE A 71 -5.37 10.39 1.01
N THR A 72 -5.84 11.60 0.72
CA THR A 72 -7.16 11.80 0.11
C THR A 72 -7.21 11.15 -1.27
N ILE A 73 -6.18 11.36 -2.09
CA ILE A 73 -6.07 10.72 -3.41
C ILE A 73 -5.97 9.20 -3.26
N GLU A 74 -5.14 8.70 -2.36
CA GLU A 74 -5.04 7.27 -2.10
C GLU A 74 -6.38 6.67 -1.69
N TYR A 75 -7.09 7.31 -0.76
CA TYR A 75 -8.40 6.86 -0.31
C TYR A 75 -9.42 6.80 -1.46
N LEU A 76 -9.40 7.79 -2.37
CA LEU A 76 -10.20 7.74 -3.59
C LEU A 76 -9.79 6.60 -4.53
N LEU A 77 -8.48 6.40 -4.73
CA LEU A 77 -7.95 5.27 -5.48
C LEU A 77 -8.40 3.95 -4.86
N ARG A 78 -8.41 3.84 -3.53
CA ARG A 78 -8.89 2.67 -2.81
C ARG A 78 -10.38 2.43 -3.05
N ILE A 79 -11.21 3.47 -3.01
CA ILE A 79 -12.64 3.35 -3.35
C ILE A 79 -12.83 2.86 -4.79
N ILE A 80 -12.04 3.37 -5.74
CA ILE A 80 -12.13 2.99 -7.16
C ILE A 80 -11.59 1.56 -7.38
N CYS A 81 -10.50 1.20 -6.70
CA CYS A 81 -9.82 -0.10 -6.79
C CYS A 81 -10.50 -1.20 -5.98
N VAL A 82 -11.35 -0.85 -5.00
CA VAL A 82 -12.32 -1.78 -4.39
C VAL A 82 -13.32 -2.16 -5.48
N LYS A 83 -12.87 -3.05 -6.35
CA LYS A 83 -13.73 -3.95 -7.11
C LYS A 83 -14.57 -4.67 -6.07
N LYS A 84 -15.88 -4.60 -6.30
CA LYS A 84 -16.92 -5.42 -5.65
C LYS A 84 -16.34 -6.76 -5.16
N PRO A 85 -16.60 -7.17 -3.91
CA PRO A 85 -16.29 -8.53 -3.50
C PRO A 85 -16.92 -9.49 -4.52
N ALA A 86 -16.15 -10.53 -4.87
CA ALA A 86 -16.53 -11.59 -5.80
C ALA A 86 -17.86 -12.27 -5.41
#